data_AF-A0A538DW75-F1
#
_entry.id   AF-A0A538DW75-F1
#
_cell.length_a   1.000
_cell.length_b   1.000
_cell.length_c   1.000
_cell.angle_alpha   90.00
_cell.angle_beta   90.00
_cell.angle_gamma   90.00
#
_symmetry.space_group_name_H-M   'P 1'
#
loop_
_entity.id
_entity.type
_entity.pdbx_description
1 polymer ?
#
loop_
_entity_poly.entity_id
_entity_poly.type
_entity_poly.pdbx_seq_one_letter_code
_entity_poly.pdbx_strand_id
1 'polypeptide(L)'
;MIGDGPVRPVGLGSNAVLRFSAPSDPGNPWAGSDWGGGKVLWAVALDLAASVVISGRQLDGPGSVRFGQALVPDEQLVLPAAPAGASDTSGLDGWRSFPTAVRVQHEGCYGYQIETPTRSYTIVFSAARS
;
A
#
# COMPACT_ATOMS: atom_id res chain seq x y z
N MET A 1 -2.20 2.55 12.10
CA MET A 1 -2.33 3.09 10.73
C MET A 1 -1.47 4.34 10.64
N ILE A 2 -1.00 4.72 9.45
CA ILE A 2 -0.20 5.94 9.24
C ILE A 2 -0.98 6.93 8.36
N GLY A 3 -0.83 8.23 8.60
CA GLY A 3 -1.55 9.30 7.91
C GLY A 3 -2.85 9.72 8.59
N ASP A 4 -3.42 10.83 8.10
CA ASP A 4 -4.61 11.50 8.64
C ASP A 4 -5.83 11.45 7.69
N GLY A 5 -5.65 11.03 6.44
CA GLY A 5 -6.71 10.94 5.43
C GLY A 5 -7.67 9.75 5.61
N PRO A 6 -8.72 9.66 4.77
CA PRO A 6 -9.73 8.59 4.83
C PRO A 6 -9.23 7.24 4.27
N VAL A 7 -8.00 7.19 3.78
CA VAL A 7 -7.33 5.97 3.29
C VAL A 7 -5.95 5.90 3.92
N ARG A 8 -5.66 4.81 4.62
CA ARG A 8 -4.43 4.68 5.42
C ARG A 8 -3.82 3.28 5.31
N PRO A 9 -2.50 3.16 5.14
CA PRO A 9 -1.82 1.88 5.26
C PRO A 9 -1.73 1.46 6.74
N VAL A 10 -1.77 0.16 6.95
CA VAL A 10 -1.69 -0.54 8.23
C VAL A 10 -0.62 -1.61 8.14
N GLY A 11 0.14 -1.78 9.22
CA GLY A 11 1.23 -2.78 9.30
C GLY A 11 2.65 -2.21 9.15
N LEU A 12 2.81 -0.90 8.92
CA LEU A 12 4.14 -0.25 8.79
C LEU A 12 4.78 0.15 10.14
N GLY A 13 4.15 -0.21 11.27
CA GLY A 13 4.56 0.24 12.61
C GLY A 13 4.44 1.76 12.82
N SER A 14 4.86 2.25 13.99
CA SER A 14 4.90 3.70 14.31
C SER A 14 5.96 4.46 13.51
N ASN A 15 6.97 3.76 12.99
CA ASN A 15 8.11 4.34 12.29
C ASN A 15 7.90 4.40 10.76
N ALA A 16 6.71 4.01 10.27
CA ALA A 16 6.39 3.97 8.85
C ALA A 16 7.42 3.19 8.00
N VAL A 17 7.77 1.98 8.44
CA VAL A 17 8.73 1.10 7.74
C VAL A 17 8.01 -0.09 7.12
N LEU A 18 8.12 -0.23 5.79
CA LEU A 18 7.81 -1.47 5.09
C LEU A 18 9.00 -2.42 5.20
N ARG A 19 8.84 -3.48 5.99
CA ARG A 19 9.75 -4.62 5.97
C ARG A 19 9.40 -5.50 4.78
N PHE A 20 10.36 -5.74 3.89
CA PHE A 20 10.14 -6.48 2.65
C PHE A 20 11.18 -7.56 2.42
N SER A 21 10.74 -8.66 1.81
CA SER A 21 11.66 -9.64 1.22
C SER A 21 12.14 -9.09 -0.12
N ALA A 22 13.44 -8.96 -0.31
CA ALA A 22 14.05 -8.46 -1.53
C ALA A 22 13.88 -9.45 -2.70
N PRO A 23 14.00 -8.99 -3.97
CA PRO A 23 13.91 -9.86 -5.14
C PRO A 23 14.79 -11.12 -5.04
N SER A 24 16.01 -10.95 -4.50
CA SER A 24 17.02 -12.01 -4.36
C SER A 24 16.88 -12.89 -3.12
N ASP A 25 15.91 -12.65 -2.24
CA ASP A 25 15.73 -13.47 -1.04
C ASP A 25 15.22 -14.88 -1.39
N PRO A 26 15.83 -15.96 -0.85
CA PRO A 26 15.33 -17.33 -1.05
C PRO A 26 13.88 -17.55 -0.58
N GLY A 27 13.35 -16.68 0.29
CA GLY A 27 11.97 -16.68 0.78
C GLY A 27 11.05 -15.66 0.12
N ASN A 28 11.48 -15.02 -0.97
CA ASN A 28 10.63 -14.12 -1.74
C ASN A 28 9.47 -14.91 -2.39
N PRO A 29 8.19 -14.64 -2.07
CA PRO A 29 7.07 -15.42 -2.61
C PRO A 29 6.84 -15.18 -4.11
N TRP A 30 7.53 -14.21 -4.71
CA TRP A 30 7.46 -13.87 -6.13
C TRP A 30 8.74 -14.28 -6.86
N ALA A 31 9.14 -15.54 -6.76
CA ALA A 31 10.33 -16.07 -7.42
C ALA A 31 10.33 -15.78 -8.93
N GLY A 32 11.45 -15.27 -9.45
CA GLY A 32 11.57 -14.84 -10.85
C GLY A 32 11.07 -13.43 -11.15
N SER A 33 10.55 -12.71 -10.15
CA SER A 33 10.20 -11.29 -10.25
C SER A 33 11.40 -10.41 -9.91
N ASP A 34 11.55 -9.28 -10.59
CA ASP A 34 12.49 -8.21 -10.21
C ASP A 34 12.03 -7.41 -8.99
N TRP A 35 10.92 -7.81 -8.37
CA TRP A 35 10.27 -7.12 -7.27
C TRP A 35 10.30 -7.95 -5.99
N GLY A 36 10.66 -7.29 -4.91
CA GLY A 36 10.43 -7.72 -3.54
C GLY A 36 9.16 -7.11 -2.98
N GLY A 37 8.80 -7.41 -1.74
CA GLY A 37 7.60 -6.81 -1.17
C GLY A 37 7.24 -7.27 0.23
N GLY A 38 6.20 -6.63 0.76
CA GLY A 38 5.62 -6.95 2.05
C GLY A 38 4.11 -6.78 2.02
N LYS A 39 3.42 -7.45 2.94
CA LYS A 39 1.98 -7.31 3.11
C LYS A 39 1.67 -5.95 3.74
N VAL A 40 0.76 -5.20 3.11
CA VAL A 40 0.18 -3.98 3.68
C VAL A 40 -1.32 -4.12 3.64
N LEU A 41 -1.97 -3.85 4.77
CA LEU A 41 -3.42 -3.74 4.83
C LEU A 41 -3.78 -2.27 4.60
N TRP A 42 -4.67 -1.99 3.65
CA TRP A 42 -5.21 -0.65 3.47
C TRP A 42 -6.55 -0.53 4.17
N ALA A 43 -6.67 0.46 5.05
CA ALA A 43 -7.93 0.84 5.68
C ALA A 43 -8.54 1.99 4.88
N VAL A 44 -9.80 1.85 4.46
CA VAL A 44 -10.58 2.91 3.81
C VAL A 44 -11.81 3.21 4.65
N ALA A 45 -12.05 4.47 4.97
CA ALA A 45 -13.20 4.89 5.76
C ALA A 45 -14.52 4.46 5.11
N LEU A 46 -15.50 4.07 5.93
CA LEU A 46 -16.81 3.60 5.45
C LEU A 46 -17.63 4.69 4.76
N ASP A 47 -17.46 5.94 5.16
CA ASP A 47 -18.13 7.11 4.57
C ASP A 47 -17.54 7.53 3.22
N LEU A 48 -16.37 6.99 2.82
CA LEU A 48 -15.81 7.21 1.50
C LEU A 48 -16.52 6.34 0.44
N ALA A 49 -17.61 6.88 -0.10
CA ALA A 49 -18.46 6.26 -1.12
C ALA A 49 -17.89 6.34 -2.55
N ALA A 50 -16.56 6.33 -2.70
CA ALA A 50 -15.90 6.44 -3.99
C ALA A 50 -14.68 5.54 -4.08
N SER A 51 -14.30 5.19 -5.31
CA SER A 51 -13.06 4.46 -5.56
C SER A 51 -11.85 5.34 -5.28
N VAL A 52 -10.78 4.71 -4.83
CA VAL A 52 -9.51 5.35 -4.51
C VAL A 52 -8.45 4.77 -5.44
N VAL A 53 -7.60 5.64 -5.99
CA VAL A 53 -6.43 5.20 -6.74
C VAL A 53 -5.19 5.51 -5.92
N ILE A 54 -4.32 4.51 -5.79
CA ILE A 54 -3.05 4.63 -5.09
C ILE A 54 -1.94 4.31 -6.08
N SER A 55 -1.02 5.24 -6.24
CA SER A 55 0.24 5.03 -6.96
C SER A 55 1.40 5.26 -6.00
N GLY A 56 2.62 4.96 -6.41
CA GLY A 56 3.76 5.34 -5.58
C GLY A 56 5.09 5.30 -6.29
N ARG A 57 6.04 6.02 -5.70
CA ARG A 57 7.41 6.13 -6.20
C ARG A 57 8.41 6.25 -5.06
N GLN A 58 9.67 5.98 -5.38
CA GLN A 58 10.78 6.34 -4.53
C GLN A 58 10.95 7.86 -4.54
N LEU A 59 11.26 8.43 -3.38
CA LEU A 59 11.44 9.86 -3.17
C LEU A 59 12.92 10.24 -3.11
N ASP A 60 13.78 9.31 -2.71
CA ASP A 60 15.23 9.46 -2.62
C ASP A 60 15.98 8.72 -3.75
N GLY A 61 15.28 8.34 -4.81
CA GLY A 61 15.85 7.57 -5.92
C GLY A 61 14.85 7.38 -7.07
N PRO A 62 15.27 6.66 -8.13
CA PRO A 62 14.46 6.45 -9.33
C PRO A 62 13.46 5.29 -9.23
N GLY A 63 13.43 4.56 -8.12
CA GLY A 63 12.56 3.39 -7.95
C GLY A 63 11.07 3.73 -7.95
N SER A 64 10.24 2.69 -8.06
CA SER A 64 8.78 2.79 -8.03
C SER A 64 8.17 1.95 -6.92
N VAL A 65 6.91 2.21 -6.60
CA VAL A 65 6.07 1.33 -5.77
C VAL A 65 5.06 0.64 -6.68
N ARG A 66 4.90 -0.68 -6.52
CA ARG A 66 3.91 -1.48 -7.26
C ARG A 66 3.05 -2.28 -6.31
N PHE A 67 1.99 -2.89 -6.83
CA PHE A 67 0.95 -3.52 -6.00
C PHE A 67 0.55 -4.90 -6.50
N GLY A 68 0.05 -5.73 -5.57
CA GLY A 68 -0.56 -7.00 -5.89
C GLY A 68 0.42 -8.18 -5.94
N GLN A 69 -0.12 -9.32 -6.35
CA GLN A 69 0.52 -10.64 -6.24
C GLN A 69 1.08 -11.17 -7.56
N ALA A 70 0.85 -10.46 -8.66
CA ALA A 70 1.33 -10.87 -9.98
C ALA A 70 2.87 -10.84 -10.03
N LEU A 71 3.43 -11.65 -10.95
CA LEU A 71 4.88 -11.72 -11.18
C LEU A 71 5.43 -10.34 -11.59
N VAL A 72 4.71 -9.66 -12.48
CA VAL A 72 4.88 -8.23 -12.77
C VAL A 72 3.76 -7.50 -12.04
N PRO A 73 4.05 -6.78 -10.95
CA PRO A 73 3.02 -6.14 -10.12
C PRO A 73 2.45 -4.88 -10.78
N ASP A 74 1.22 -4.55 -10.40
CA ASP A 74 0.47 -3.43 -10.98
C ASP A 74 1.07 -2.08 -10.58
N GLU A 75 0.98 -1.13 -11.50
CA GLU A 75 1.47 0.24 -11.27
C GLU A 75 0.65 1.01 -10.24
N GLN A 76 -0.64 0.66 -10.13
CA GLN A 76 -1.60 1.33 -9.29
C GLN A 76 -2.45 0.29 -8.57
N LEU A 77 -2.87 0.65 -7.36
CA LEU A 77 -3.88 -0.06 -6.61
C LEU A 77 -5.19 0.73 -6.68
N VAL A 78 -6.25 0.08 -7.15
CA VAL A 78 -7.60 0.65 -7.14
C VAL A 78 -8.39 0.00 -6.02
N LEU A 79 -8.80 0.79 -5.04
CA LEU A 79 -9.69 0.33 -3.96
C LEU A 79 -11.12 0.73 -4.31
N PRO A 80 -12.07 -0.21 -4.35
CA PRO A 80 -13.42 0.07 -4.78
C PRO A 80 -14.18 0.94 -3.77
N ALA A 81 -15.14 1.72 -4.28
CA ALA A 81 -16.15 2.39 -3.47
C ALA A 81 -16.87 1.41 -2.51
N ALA A 82 -17.34 1.93 -1.38
CA ALA A 82 -18.20 1.15 -0.50
C ALA A 82 -19.52 0.81 -1.22
N PRO A 83 -19.95 -0.47 -1.27
CA PRO A 83 -21.32 -0.78 -1.68
C PRO A 83 -22.30 -0.16 -0.67
N ALA A 84 -23.54 0.07 -1.11
CA ALA A 84 -24.60 0.52 -0.20
C ALA A 84 -24.77 -0.49 0.95
N GLY A 85 -24.78 -0.01 2.19
CA GLY A 85 -24.86 -0.85 3.38
C GLY A 85 -23.57 -1.57 3.76
N ALA A 86 -22.41 -1.14 3.25
CA ALA A 86 -21.12 -1.66 3.68
C ALA A 86 -20.97 -1.58 5.21
N SER A 87 -20.58 -2.70 5.82
CA SER A 87 -20.23 -2.79 7.23
C SER A 87 -18.71 -2.78 7.41
N ASP A 88 -18.27 -2.60 8.65
CA ASP A 88 -16.86 -2.74 9.01
C ASP A 88 -16.34 -4.13 8.64
N THR A 89 -15.23 -4.18 7.89
CA THR A 89 -14.55 -5.43 7.51
C THR A 89 -13.11 -5.46 8.00
N SER A 90 -12.72 -4.50 8.82
CA SER A 90 -11.35 -4.30 9.28
C SER A 90 -11.15 -4.69 10.73
N GLY A 91 -12.23 -4.73 11.53
CA GLY A 91 -12.14 -4.81 12.99
C GLY A 91 -11.62 -3.50 13.61
N LEU A 92 -11.57 -2.43 12.82
CA LEU A 92 -11.23 -1.08 13.21
C LEU A 92 -12.48 -0.25 12.95
N ASP A 93 -13.29 -0.01 13.98
CA ASP A 93 -14.60 0.65 13.88
C ASP A 93 -14.60 1.82 12.88
N GLY A 94 -15.39 1.68 11.83
CA GLY A 94 -15.56 2.70 10.78
C GLY A 94 -14.76 2.45 9.50
N TRP A 95 -14.09 1.30 9.35
CA TRP A 95 -13.16 1.06 8.24
C TRP A 95 -13.43 -0.23 7.47
N ARG A 96 -13.14 -0.18 6.17
CA ARG A 96 -13.05 -1.35 5.27
C ARG A 96 -11.59 -1.71 5.08
N SER A 97 -11.30 -3.00 4.98
CA SER A 97 -9.93 -3.49 4.84
C SER A 97 -9.64 -4.09 3.48
N PHE A 98 -8.47 -3.76 2.93
CA PHE A 98 -7.96 -4.23 1.65
C PHE A 98 -6.53 -4.74 1.80
N PRO A 99 -6.33 -6.04 2.11
CA PRO A 99 -5.00 -6.62 2.18
C PRO A 99 -4.40 -6.68 0.78
N THR A 100 -3.20 -6.12 0.61
CA THR A 100 -2.44 -6.21 -0.64
C THR A 100 -0.97 -6.46 -0.35
N ALA A 101 -0.21 -6.80 -1.38
CA ALA A 101 1.23 -6.65 -1.33
C ALA A 101 1.63 -5.28 -1.87
N VAL A 102 2.52 -4.62 -1.15
CA VAL A 102 3.27 -3.47 -1.67
C VAL A 102 4.64 -3.99 -2.08
N ARG A 103 5.04 -3.63 -3.30
CA ARG A 103 6.17 -4.20 -4.01
C ARG A 103 7.19 -3.09 -4.28
N VAL A 104 8.45 -3.36 -3.92
CA VAL A 104 9.60 -2.47 -4.11
C VAL A 104 10.81 -3.31 -4.53
N GLN A 105 11.78 -2.70 -5.20
CA GLN A 105 12.99 -3.40 -5.67
C GLN A 105 14.15 -3.25 -4.69
N HIS A 106 14.23 -2.11 -4.00
CA HIS A 106 15.36 -1.71 -3.18
C HIS A 106 14.90 -1.04 -1.88
N GLU A 107 15.83 -0.84 -0.96
CA GLU A 107 15.63 -0.03 0.24
C GLU A 107 15.61 1.45 -0.12
N GLY A 108 14.99 2.28 0.73
CA GLY A 108 14.94 3.74 0.54
C GLY A 108 13.70 4.39 1.10
N CYS A 109 13.49 5.66 0.76
CA CYS A 109 12.34 6.46 1.11
C CYS A 109 11.33 6.51 -0.05
N TYR A 110 10.06 6.23 0.24
CA TYR A 110 9.00 6.10 -0.75
C TYR A 110 7.77 6.91 -0.35
N GLY A 111 6.95 7.23 -1.34
CA GLY A 111 5.66 7.88 -1.15
C GLY A 111 4.54 7.10 -1.82
N TYR A 112 3.44 6.90 -1.10
CA TYR A 112 2.15 6.57 -1.71
C TYR A 112 1.45 7.87 -2.06
N GLN A 113 1.11 8.08 -3.33
CA GLN A 113 0.19 9.12 -3.75
C GLN A 113 -1.22 8.55 -3.77
N ILE A 114 -2.11 9.15 -2.99
CA ILE A 114 -3.49 8.70 -2.80
C ILE A 114 -4.41 9.73 -3.41
N GLU A 115 -5.20 9.28 -4.38
CA GLU A 115 -6.18 10.09 -5.10
C GLU A 115 -7.59 9.68 -4.66
N THR A 116 -8.31 10.65 -4.08
CA THR A 116 -9.73 10.55 -3.75
C THR A 116 -10.49 11.65 -4.51
N PRO A 117 -11.83 11.60 -4.62
CA PRO A 117 -12.57 12.62 -5.35
C PRO A 117 -12.43 14.04 -4.81
N THR A 118 -12.15 14.21 -3.51
CA THR A 118 -12.12 15.51 -2.84
C THR A 118 -10.71 15.98 -2.48
N ARG A 119 -9.73 15.07 -2.47
CA ARG A 119 -8.37 15.37 -2.06
C ARG A 119 -7.36 14.38 -2.63
N SER A 120 -6.19 14.91 -2.95
CA SER A 120 -4.96 14.16 -3.20
C SER A 120 -4.00 14.36 -2.03
N TYR A 121 -3.33 13.30 -1.58
CA TYR A 121 -2.33 13.41 -0.52
C TYR A 121 -1.28 12.31 -0.57
N THR A 122 -0.13 12.57 0.04
CA THR A 122 1.00 11.63 0.07
C THR A 122 1.21 11.07 1.47
N ILE A 123 1.48 9.77 1.56
CA ILE A 123 1.99 9.13 2.77
C ILE A 123 3.41 8.66 2.50
N VAL A 124 4.36 9.13 3.31
CA VAL A 124 5.79 8.77 3.22
C VAL A 124 6.08 7.56 4.10
N PHE A 125 6.92 6.66 3.61
CA PHE A 125 7.41 5.50 4.34
C PHE A 125 8.83 5.14 3.92
N SER A 126 9.54 4.37 4.73
CA SER A 126 10.83 3.77 4.35
C SER A 126 10.63 2.29 4.01
N ALA A 127 11.35 1.79 3.02
CA ALA A 127 11.49 0.36 2.78
C ALA A 127 12.84 -0.11 3.31
N ALA A 128 12.83 -1.18 4.09
CA ALA A 128 14.03 -1.83 4.62
C ALA A 128 13.87 -3.34 4.50
N ARG A 129 14.94 -4.05 4.15
CA ARG A 129 14.91 -5.51 4.06
C ARG A 129 14.55 -6.12 5.43
N SER A 130 13.83 -7.23 5.39
CA SER A 130 13.47 -8.03 6.57
C SER A 130 14.64 -8.86 7.10
#